data_AF-A0A6C0EVT2-F1
#
_entry.id   AF-A0A6C0EVT2-F1
#
_cell.length_a   1.000
_cell.length_b   1.000
_cell.length_c   1.000
_cell.angle_alpha   90.00
_cell.angle_beta   90.00
_cell.angle_gamma   90.00
#
_symmetry.space_group_name_H-M   'P 1'
#
loop_
_entity.id
_entity.type
_entity.pdbx_description
1 polymer ?
#
loop_
_entity_poly.entity_id
_entity_poly.type
_entity_poly.pdbx_seq_one_letter_code
_entity_poly.pdbx_strand_id
1 'polypeptide(L)'
;MKMKCISKDRNSAPCRYQADGKFCKNHLYMNDYTEEMLANIKPCSTCKKMYFMEDYNTCTSCRTRGETNRNDAKESIILCSKEGCKFKKSINKYCGKHQALMFVEETELLGLKTCVNYIRGCRTQNPTSYKFSRCEVCLAKDREKDHKKRGTVNTIVEGLKQCSTCCSMCPLNSFKGLLGETKCCLNCREANKRADLKRDNEHVKELARKNSMKPERKETKALWKEKNYDKVAGYWMEARNKLITADLEGFLKRNALQAQKWRDANPEKMVIINKKRNDDINYHYVNYIRSAEGKQLKFEITKDAFIIMVKLPCNYCGIIQEKGFNGVDRLDSSKGYITENCVSCCEMCNMMKGCLGPNIFVNRVEHILTHLKIVEGNLHPEDFKEYINISYGGYKSRAKGRELEFTLSKELFNKTTNEDCYLCGKESNIIHKNGLDRFDNSKGYIETNIKSCCGNCNFIKKDYDYDVFKDKCKLIYCNKGHVYNIKNEETCKIVKSNKKTSEEKTEIAKIKKQKQRAVMRERYGDETYKKMRAEEIASTRRNTKMNEV
;
A
#
# COMPACT_ATOMS: atom_id res chain seq x y z
N MET A 1 45.49 42.46 -116.60
CA MET A 1 44.06 42.80 -116.78
C MET A 1 43.40 42.75 -115.40
N LYS A 2 42.94 43.87 -114.83
CA LYS A 2 42.35 43.89 -113.48
C LYS A 2 40.96 43.26 -113.52
N MET A 3 40.68 42.31 -112.63
CA MET A 3 39.37 41.66 -112.53
C MET A 3 38.50 42.33 -111.45
N LYS A 4 37.17 42.15 -111.54
CA LYS A 4 36.25 42.63 -110.50
C LYS A 4 36.34 41.70 -109.29
N CYS A 5 36.36 42.26 -108.08
CA CYS A 5 36.43 41.46 -106.86
C CYS A 5 35.18 40.56 -106.71
N ILE A 6 35.41 39.28 -106.42
CA ILE A 6 34.36 38.24 -106.36
C ILE A 6 33.46 38.39 -105.11
N SER A 7 33.92 39.08 -104.06
CA SER A 7 33.18 39.21 -102.79
C SER A 7 32.02 40.21 -102.86
N LYS A 8 31.28 40.32 -101.76
CA LYS A 8 30.17 41.27 -101.55
C LYS A 8 30.58 42.40 -100.60
N ASP A 9 29.93 43.54 -100.70
CA ASP A 9 30.06 44.65 -99.75
C ASP A 9 29.22 44.40 -98.47
N ARG A 10 29.29 45.34 -97.53
CA ARG A 10 28.57 45.28 -96.23
C ARG A 10 27.04 45.20 -96.35
N ASN A 11 26.47 45.53 -97.50
CA ASN A 11 25.04 45.45 -97.79
C ASN A 11 24.68 44.22 -98.64
N SER A 12 25.61 43.25 -98.74
CA SER A 12 25.49 42.05 -99.57
C SER A 12 25.41 42.33 -101.09
N ALA A 13 25.75 43.54 -101.54
CA ALA A 13 25.84 43.86 -102.96
C ALA A 13 27.22 43.48 -103.53
N PRO A 14 27.39 43.24 -104.85
CA PRO A 14 28.69 42.92 -105.43
C PRO A 14 29.75 43.97 -105.11
N CYS A 15 30.96 43.54 -104.75
CA CYS A 15 32.04 44.46 -104.41
C CYS A 15 32.31 45.43 -105.57
N ARG A 16 32.41 46.73 -105.24
CA ARG A 16 32.61 47.81 -106.22
C ARG A 16 34.06 47.99 -106.66
N TYR A 17 35.01 47.32 -106.00
CA TYR A 17 36.45 47.48 -106.24
C TYR A 17 37.01 46.45 -107.23
N GLN A 18 37.97 46.88 -108.03
CA GLN A 18 38.79 46.01 -108.85
C GLN A 18 39.92 45.37 -108.02
N ALA A 19 40.42 44.22 -108.47
CA ALA A 19 41.44 43.42 -107.82
C ALA A 19 42.51 42.97 -108.82
N ASP A 20 43.75 42.91 -108.35
CA ASP A 20 44.88 42.33 -109.11
C ASP A 20 44.85 40.78 -109.09
N GLY A 21 43.97 40.19 -108.25
CA GLY A 21 43.64 38.76 -108.17
C GLY A 21 42.14 38.52 -107.89
N LYS A 22 41.78 37.45 -107.17
CA LYS A 22 40.36 37.11 -106.86
C LYS A 22 39.65 38.16 -105.97
N PHE A 23 40.39 38.83 -105.07
CA PHE A 23 39.83 39.76 -104.08
C PHE A 23 40.57 41.10 -104.01
N CYS A 24 39.85 42.18 -103.72
CA CYS A 24 40.44 43.51 -103.51
C CYS A 24 41.11 43.61 -102.14
N LYS A 25 41.89 44.67 -101.87
CA LYS A 25 42.60 44.90 -100.59
C LYS A 25 41.73 44.70 -99.34
N ASN A 26 40.44 45.05 -99.42
CA ASN A 26 39.50 44.93 -98.30
C ASN A 26 38.93 43.52 -98.10
N HIS A 27 39.11 42.61 -99.07
CA HIS A 27 38.63 41.23 -99.04
C HIS A 27 39.75 40.19 -99.16
N LEU A 28 41.03 40.61 -99.08
CA LEU A 28 42.18 39.70 -99.15
C LEU A 28 42.13 38.56 -98.13
N TYR A 29 41.49 38.79 -96.97
CA TYR A 29 41.29 37.77 -95.94
C TYR A 29 40.38 36.60 -96.37
N MET A 30 39.77 36.67 -97.55
CA MET A 30 38.95 35.62 -98.16
C MET A 30 39.70 34.81 -99.22
N ASN A 31 40.99 35.07 -99.45
CA ASN A 31 41.77 34.35 -100.47
C ASN A 31 41.72 32.83 -100.26
N ASP A 32 41.65 32.38 -99.00
CA ASP A 32 41.62 30.97 -98.62
C ASP A 32 40.20 30.39 -98.53
N TYR A 33 39.17 31.15 -98.93
CA TYR A 33 37.79 30.66 -98.91
C TYR A 33 37.53 29.77 -100.11
N THR A 34 36.90 28.62 -99.85
CA THR A 34 36.37 27.76 -100.92
C THR A 34 35.19 28.43 -101.62
N GLU A 35 34.84 27.95 -102.82
CA GLU A 35 33.70 28.50 -103.56
C GLU A 35 32.38 28.38 -102.78
N GLU A 36 32.21 27.29 -102.02
CA GLU A 36 31.07 27.08 -101.14
C GLU A 36 31.03 28.10 -99.98
N MET A 37 32.19 28.41 -99.38
CA MET A 37 32.29 29.44 -98.34
C MET A 37 31.95 30.82 -98.89
N LEU A 38 32.34 31.11 -100.14
CA LEU A 38 32.05 32.37 -100.83
C LEU A 38 30.57 32.52 -101.21
N ALA A 39 29.89 31.43 -101.56
CA ALA A 39 28.45 31.45 -101.80
C ALA A 39 27.67 31.82 -100.52
N ASN A 40 28.17 31.38 -99.37
CA ASN A 40 27.51 31.50 -98.06
C ASN A 40 28.06 32.61 -97.15
N ILE A 41 28.76 33.61 -97.70
CA ILE A 41 29.20 34.77 -96.90
C ILE A 41 28.03 35.65 -96.47
N LYS A 42 28.05 36.08 -95.21
CA LYS A 42 27.07 37.00 -94.62
C LYS A 42 27.78 38.10 -93.81
N PRO A 43 27.15 39.28 -93.57
CA PRO A 43 27.79 40.36 -92.82
C PRO A 43 27.81 40.04 -91.32
N CYS A 44 28.95 40.25 -90.67
CA CYS A 44 29.05 40.16 -89.21
C CYS A 44 28.17 41.24 -88.56
N SER A 45 27.26 40.85 -87.65
CA SER A 45 26.35 41.77 -86.97
C SER A 45 27.08 42.91 -86.22
N THR A 46 28.30 42.67 -85.72
CA THR A 46 29.14 43.66 -85.02
C THR A 46 29.98 44.52 -85.97
N CYS A 47 30.98 43.96 -86.66
CA CYS A 47 31.91 44.74 -87.50
C CYS A 47 31.44 45.00 -88.94
N LYS A 48 30.31 44.42 -89.35
CA LYS A 48 29.66 44.59 -90.67
C LYS A 48 30.49 44.18 -91.88
N LYS A 49 31.67 43.56 -91.69
CA LYS A 49 32.45 42.90 -92.76
C LYS A 49 31.85 41.55 -93.13
N MET A 50 32.04 41.14 -94.38
CA MET A 50 31.53 39.87 -94.89
C MET A 50 32.42 38.72 -94.42
N TYR A 51 31.83 37.65 -93.91
CA TYR A 51 32.58 36.45 -93.50
C TYR A 51 31.72 35.21 -93.79
N PHE A 52 32.37 34.08 -94.00
CA PHE A 52 31.72 32.79 -93.82
C PHE A 52 31.67 32.51 -92.31
N MET A 53 30.46 32.40 -91.74
CA MET A 53 30.27 32.32 -90.28
C MET A 53 29.45 31.11 -89.85
N GLU A 54 29.23 30.11 -90.72
CA GLU A 54 28.39 28.93 -90.44
C GLU A 54 27.08 29.35 -89.73
N ASP A 55 26.81 28.81 -88.55
CA ASP A 55 25.62 29.11 -87.73
C ASP A 55 25.70 30.43 -86.95
N TYR A 56 26.86 31.08 -86.89
CA TYR A 56 27.06 32.29 -86.09
C TYR A 56 26.72 33.58 -86.86
N ASN A 57 26.28 34.61 -86.14
CA ASN A 57 25.98 35.94 -86.69
C ASN A 57 27.11 36.97 -86.48
N THR A 58 28.24 36.55 -85.91
CA THR A 58 29.41 37.40 -85.60
C THR A 58 30.70 36.69 -85.97
N CYS A 59 31.68 37.41 -86.50
CA CYS A 59 32.97 36.83 -86.88
C CYS A 59 33.80 36.45 -85.63
N THR A 60 34.75 35.53 -85.81
CA THR A 60 35.60 35.00 -84.74
C THR A 60 36.26 36.10 -83.91
N SER A 61 36.84 37.13 -84.55
CA SER A 61 37.50 38.24 -83.83
C SER A 61 36.54 39.05 -82.95
N CYS A 62 35.31 39.27 -83.39
CA CYS A 62 34.29 39.95 -82.59
C CYS A 62 33.83 39.07 -81.41
N ARG A 63 33.77 37.75 -81.59
CA ARG A 63 33.45 36.80 -80.51
C ARG A 63 34.55 36.77 -79.45
N THR A 64 35.80 36.65 -79.86
CA THR A 64 36.97 36.66 -78.97
C THR A 64 37.04 37.97 -78.18
N ARG A 65 36.87 39.13 -78.84
CA ARG A 65 36.81 40.43 -78.14
C ARG A 65 35.68 40.49 -77.12
N GLY A 66 34.50 39.99 -77.48
CA GLY A 66 33.37 39.91 -76.55
C GLY A 66 33.64 38.97 -75.37
N GLU A 67 34.40 37.91 -75.57
CA GLU A 67 34.83 36.99 -74.52
C GLU A 67 35.85 37.62 -73.57
N THR A 68 36.89 38.28 -74.10
CA THR A 68 37.86 39.04 -73.30
C THR A 68 37.15 40.07 -72.41
N ASN A 69 36.27 40.91 -72.98
CA ASN A 69 35.53 41.91 -72.20
C ASN A 69 34.67 41.29 -71.09
N ARG A 70 34.10 40.09 -71.29
CA ARG A 70 33.34 39.38 -70.25
C ARG A 70 34.24 38.82 -69.16
N ASN A 71 35.45 38.39 -69.51
CA ASN A 71 36.44 37.88 -68.55
C ASN A 71 37.01 39.04 -67.71
N ASP A 72 37.35 40.16 -68.33
CA ASP A 72 37.81 41.37 -67.62
C ASP A 72 36.73 41.89 -66.64
N ALA A 73 35.46 41.88 -67.07
CA ALA A 73 34.34 42.24 -66.20
C ALA A 73 34.18 41.29 -65.00
N LYS A 74 34.47 39.99 -65.17
CA LYS A 74 34.41 39.01 -64.07
C LYS A 74 35.51 39.24 -63.03
N GLU A 75 36.72 39.62 -63.44
CA GLU A 75 37.84 39.85 -62.51
C GLU A 75 37.62 41.07 -61.60
N SER A 76 36.83 42.04 -62.03
CA SER A 76 36.51 43.24 -61.22
C SER A 76 35.45 43.04 -60.10
N ILE A 77 34.78 41.88 -60.05
CA ILE A 77 33.66 41.64 -59.11
C ILE A 77 34.16 41.02 -57.80
N ILE A 78 34.12 41.80 -56.72
CA ILE A 78 34.40 41.29 -55.37
C ILE A 78 33.20 40.51 -54.82
N LEU A 79 33.43 39.24 -54.48
CA LEU A 79 32.41 38.31 -53.97
C LEU A 79 32.18 38.43 -52.46
N CYS A 80 31.05 37.89 -52.02
CA CYS A 80 30.66 37.76 -50.62
C CYS A 80 31.58 36.81 -49.84
N SER A 81 31.98 37.20 -48.63
CA SER A 81 32.91 36.44 -47.78
C SER A 81 32.35 35.14 -47.20
N LYS A 82 31.05 34.86 -47.33
CA LYS A 82 30.51 33.54 -46.97
C LYS A 82 31.03 32.48 -47.94
N GLU A 83 31.61 31.42 -47.38
CA GLU A 83 32.07 30.25 -48.13
C GLU A 83 30.98 29.72 -49.08
N GLY A 84 31.37 29.47 -50.34
CA GLY A 84 30.48 28.98 -51.39
C GLY A 84 29.49 30.01 -51.97
N CYS A 85 29.51 31.27 -51.54
CA CYS A 85 28.61 32.32 -52.05
C CYS A 85 29.15 32.96 -53.34
N LYS A 86 28.38 32.88 -54.44
CA LYS A 86 28.74 33.47 -55.74
C LYS A 86 28.21 34.90 -55.96
N PHE A 87 27.55 35.49 -54.95
CA PHE A 87 26.96 36.83 -55.08
C PHE A 87 27.99 37.92 -54.76
N LYS A 88 27.90 39.06 -55.46
CA LYS A 88 28.68 40.27 -55.18
C LYS A 88 28.44 40.74 -53.74
N LYS A 89 29.50 41.20 -53.07
CA LYS A 89 29.38 41.82 -51.74
C LYS A 89 28.53 43.10 -51.79
N SER A 90 27.91 43.44 -50.67
CA SER A 90 27.22 44.71 -50.48
C SER A 90 28.21 45.79 -50.00
N ILE A 91 27.73 46.80 -49.27
CA ILE A 91 28.57 47.80 -48.59
C ILE A 91 29.55 47.10 -47.62
N ASN A 92 29.08 46.08 -46.92
CA ASN A 92 29.92 45.21 -46.09
C ASN A 92 30.43 43.99 -46.85
N LYS A 93 31.20 43.15 -46.16
CA LYS A 93 31.82 41.94 -46.72
C LYS A 93 30.84 40.82 -47.12
N TYR A 94 29.54 40.97 -46.85
CA TYR A 94 28.51 39.98 -47.20
C TYR A 94 27.55 40.47 -48.29
N CYS A 95 26.92 39.55 -49.02
CA CYS A 95 25.82 39.90 -49.94
C CYS A 95 24.51 40.15 -49.16
N GLY A 96 23.49 40.68 -49.84
CA GLY A 96 22.18 40.96 -49.23
C GLY A 96 21.50 39.76 -48.53
N LYS A 97 21.79 38.52 -48.97
CA LYS A 97 21.26 37.29 -48.34
C LYS A 97 22.03 36.85 -47.09
N HIS A 98 23.23 37.38 -46.86
CA HIS A 98 24.12 36.96 -45.77
C HIS A 98 24.40 38.08 -44.76
N GLN A 99 23.59 39.14 -44.76
CA GLN A 99 23.71 40.25 -43.80
C GLN A 99 23.61 39.79 -42.34
N ALA A 100 22.85 38.72 -42.07
CA ALA A 100 22.74 38.18 -40.72
C ALA A 100 24.06 37.57 -40.19
N LEU A 101 25.03 37.22 -41.04
CA LEU A 101 26.34 36.71 -40.59
C LEU A 101 27.19 37.81 -39.94
N MET A 102 27.01 39.07 -40.36
CA MET A 102 27.65 40.22 -39.71
C MET A 102 27.27 40.29 -38.24
N PHE A 103 25.97 40.12 -37.93
CA PHE A 103 25.47 40.07 -36.56
C PHE A 103 26.05 38.88 -35.77
N VAL A 104 26.26 37.73 -36.41
CA VAL A 104 26.88 36.57 -35.76
C VAL A 104 28.32 36.89 -35.38
N GLU A 105 29.11 37.40 -36.31
CA GLU A 105 30.52 37.77 -36.07
C GLU A 105 30.66 38.88 -35.02
N GLU A 106 29.84 39.94 -35.08
CA GLU A 106 29.82 41.01 -34.08
C GLU A 106 29.51 40.45 -32.68
N THR A 107 28.61 39.47 -32.60
CA THR A 107 28.27 38.81 -31.33
C THR A 107 29.41 37.95 -30.81
N GLU A 108 30.11 37.24 -31.69
CA GLU A 108 31.26 36.41 -31.34
C GLU A 108 32.45 37.27 -30.88
N LEU A 109 32.69 38.42 -31.52
CA LEU A 109 33.70 39.39 -31.09
C LEU A 109 33.45 39.94 -29.67
N LEU A 110 32.18 40.00 -29.24
CA LEU A 110 31.81 40.38 -27.88
C LEU A 110 31.91 39.22 -26.87
N GLY A 111 32.39 38.03 -27.29
CA GLY A 111 32.45 36.84 -26.43
C GLY A 111 31.07 36.26 -26.07
N LEU A 112 30.05 36.56 -26.87
CA LEU A 112 28.68 36.09 -26.71
C LEU A 112 28.31 35.09 -27.81
N LYS A 113 27.17 34.42 -27.67
CA LYS A 113 26.60 33.57 -28.72
C LYS A 113 25.20 34.01 -29.13
N THR A 114 24.88 33.87 -30.41
CA THR A 114 23.56 34.22 -30.94
C THR A 114 22.51 33.16 -30.63
N CYS A 115 21.25 33.58 -30.49
CA CYS A 115 20.11 32.67 -30.51
C CYS A 115 19.98 32.00 -31.88
N VAL A 116 19.79 30.67 -31.97
CA VAL A 116 19.63 29.94 -33.24
C VAL A 116 18.51 30.51 -34.14
N ASN A 117 17.50 31.18 -33.56
CA ASN A 117 16.46 31.86 -34.35
C ASN A 117 16.94 33.18 -34.99
N TYR A 118 18.24 33.50 -35.00
CA TYR A 118 18.76 34.68 -35.70
C TYR A 118 18.48 34.65 -37.20
N ILE A 119 18.46 33.44 -37.79
CA ILE A 119 18.03 33.20 -39.18
C ILE A 119 16.57 33.60 -39.43
N ARG A 120 15.74 33.70 -38.38
CA ARG A 120 14.34 34.13 -38.41
C ARG A 120 14.13 35.54 -37.85
N GLY A 121 15.21 36.33 -37.73
CA GLY A 121 15.16 37.72 -37.28
C GLY A 121 15.41 37.95 -35.78
N CYS A 122 15.71 36.92 -34.98
CA CYS A 122 16.10 37.14 -33.58
C CYS A 122 17.49 37.82 -33.50
N ARG A 123 17.66 38.78 -32.61
CA ARG A 123 18.94 39.48 -32.39
C ARG A 123 19.41 39.42 -30.94
N THR A 124 18.91 38.45 -30.17
CA THR A 124 19.37 38.24 -28.80
C THR A 124 20.75 37.61 -28.77
N GLN A 125 21.67 38.25 -28.05
CA GLN A 125 23.01 37.77 -27.74
C GLN A 125 23.00 37.19 -26.31
N ASN A 126 23.48 35.97 -26.12
CA ASN A 126 23.49 35.28 -24.83
C ASN A 126 24.92 34.97 -24.40
N PRO A 127 25.19 34.81 -23.09
CA PRO A 127 26.47 34.31 -22.62
C PRO A 127 26.80 32.95 -23.25
N THR A 128 28.09 32.68 -23.49
CA THR A 128 28.56 31.38 -24.00
C THR A 128 28.13 30.21 -23.09
N SER A 129 28.11 30.44 -21.77
CA SER A 129 27.65 29.51 -20.73
C SER A 129 26.13 29.24 -20.71
N TYR A 130 25.33 29.97 -21.50
CA TYR A 130 23.88 29.79 -21.53
C TYR A 130 23.48 28.39 -22.03
N LYS A 131 22.59 27.70 -21.33
CA LYS A 131 22.36 26.26 -21.55
C LYS A 131 21.60 25.92 -22.84
N PHE A 132 20.85 26.86 -23.41
CA PHE A 132 19.93 26.58 -24.51
C PHE A 132 20.40 27.19 -25.84
N SER A 133 19.96 26.58 -26.93
CA SER A 133 20.23 27.05 -28.30
C SER A 133 19.34 28.22 -28.73
N ARG A 134 18.18 28.41 -28.10
CA ARG A 134 17.27 29.54 -28.30
C ARG A 134 17.24 30.41 -27.05
N CYS A 135 17.14 31.72 -27.22
CA CYS A 135 16.99 32.65 -26.10
C CYS A 135 15.66 32.48 -25.38
N GLU A 136 15.60 32.97 -24.13
CA GLU A 136 14.42 32.82 -23.27
C GLU A 136 13.15 33.41 -23.90
N VAL A 137 13.26 34.52 -24.63
CA VAL A 137 12.13 35.14 -25.33
C VAL A 137 11.58 34.23 -26.42
N CYS A 138 12.45 33.60 -27.21
CA CYS A 138 12.02 32.63 -28.22
C CYS A 138 11.42 31.38 -27.57
N LEU A 139 12.02 30.88 -26.50
CA LEU A 139 11.50 29.72 -25.75
C LEU A 139 10.14 30.02 -25.13
N ALA A 140 9.93 31.21 -24.57
CA ALA A 140 8.65 31.66 -24.03
C ALA A 140 7.56 31.67 -25.10
N LYS A 141 7.84 32.21 -26.29
CA LYS A 141 6.90 32.20 -27.42
C LYS A 141 6.57 30.78 -27.88
N ASP A 142 7.55 29.88 -27.89
CA ASP A 142 7.33 28.47 -28.23
C ASP A 142 6.47 27.77 -27.18
N ARG A 143 6.73 28.00 -25.88
CA ARG A 143 5.92 27.47 -24.77
C ARG A 143 4.48 27.98 -24.84
N GLU A 144 4.26 29.27 -25.10
CA GLU A 144 2.91 29.84 -25.21
C GLU A 144 2.13 29.21 -26.38
N LYS A 145 2.77 29.05 -27.55
CA LYS A 145 2.17 28.36 -28.69
C LYS A 145 1.84 26.90 -28.38
N ASP A 146 2.71 26.20 -27.66
CA ASP A 146 2.47 24.82 -27.23
C ASP A 146 1.32 24.74 -26.21
N HIS A 147 1.27 25.64 -25.23
CA HIS A 147 0.18 25.75 -24.26
C HIS A 147 -1.16 25.99 -24.94
N LYS A 148 -1.24 26.91 -25.92
CA LYS A 148 -2.46 27.16 -26.70
C LYS A 148 -2.93 25.93 -27.48
N LYS A 149 -2.02 25.06 -27.91
CA LYS A 149 -2.37 23.80 -28.60
C LYS A 149 -2.93 22.76 -27.64
N ARG A 150 -2.44 22.70 -26.40
CA ARG A 150 -2.87 21.72 -25.38
C ARG A 150 -4.32 21.99 -24.95
N GLY A 151 -5.26 21.19 -25.45
CA GLY A 151 -6.69 21.29 -25.08
C GLY A 151 -7.63 21.51 -26.26
N THR A 152 -7.11 21.78 -27.46
CA THR A 152 -7.92 21.89 -28.68
C THR A 152 -8.52 20.52 -29.03
N VAL A 153 -9.83 20.46 -29.24
CA VAL A 153 -10.52 19.23 -29.64
C VAL A 153 -10.07 18.86 -31.06
N ASN A 154 -9.68 17.60 -31.28
CA ASN A 154 -9.23 17.15 -32.60
C ASN A 154 -10.39 17.27 -33.60
N THR A 155 -10.22 18.04 -34.67
CA THR A 155 -11.21 18.17 -35.73
C THR A 155 -11.38 16.84 -36.44
N ILE A 156 -12.64 16.43 -36.65
CA ILE A 156 -13.02 15.28 -37.46
C ILE A 156 -13.68 15.85 -38.73
N VAL A 157 -13.12 15.52 -39.90
CA VAL A 157 -13.66 15.93 -41.20
C VAL A 157 -13.63 14.69 -42.10
N GLU A 158 -14.77 14.33 -42.68
CA GLU A 158 -14.89 13.27 -43.70
C GLU A 158 -14.20 11.93 -43.36
N GLY A 159 -14.39 11.43 -42.13
CA GLY A 159 -13.81 10.14 -41.70
C GLY A 159 -12.30 10.18 -41.40
N LEU A 160 -11.70 11.36 -41.42
CA LEU A 160 -10.34 11.63 -41.00
C LEU A 160 -10.34 12.40 -39.67
N LYS A 161 -9.46 12.01 -38.75
CA LYS A 161 -9.25 12.66 -37.45
C LYS A 161 -7.85 13.24 -37.39
N GLN A 162 -7.74 14.46 -36.86
CA GLN A 162 -6.42 15.08 -36.69
C GLN A 162 -5.63 14.42 -35.56
N CYS A 163 -4.37 14.08 -35.83
CA CYS A 163 -3.44 13.54 -34.83
C CYS A 163 -2.91 14.65 -33.91
N SER A 164 -2.98 14.50 -32.59
CA SER A 164 -2.48 15.50 -31.63
C SER A 164 -0.94 15.64 -31.60
N THR A 165 -0.19 14.75 -32.25
CA THR A 165 1.28 14.77 -32.28
C THR A 165 1.80 15.34 -33.60
N CYS A 166 1.47 14.74 -34.74
CA CYS A 166 1.95 15.21 -36.05
C CYS A 166 1.02 16.25 -36.70
N CYS A 167 -0.15 16.53 -36.11
CA CYS A 167 -1.18 17.45 -36.63
C CYS A 167 -1.74 17.07 -38.01
N SER A 168 -1.38 15.91 -38.55
CA SER A 168 -1.89 15.39 -39.82
C SER A 168 -3.29 14.80 -39.66
N MET A 169 -4.11 14.92 -40.71
CA MET A 169 -5.37 14.20 -40.82
C MET A 169 -5.09 12.73 -41.12
N CYS A 170 -5.58 11.82 -40.27
CA CYS A 170 -5.36 10.39 -40.41
C CYS A 170 -6.70 9.63 -40.35
N PRO A 171 -6.83 8.45 -40.96
CA PRO A 171 -8.08 7.69 -40.90
C PRO A 171 -8.42 7.26 -39.47
N LEU A 172 -9.72 7.19 -39.14
CA LEU A 172 -10.20 6.86 -37.78
C LEU A 172 -9.64 5.54 -37.24
N ASN A 173 -9.41 4.54 -38.09
CA ASN A 173 -8.82 3.26 -37.70
C ASN A 173 -7.43 3.42 -37.04
N SER A 174 -6.68 4.46 -37.43
CA SER A 174 -5.33 4.73 -36.94
C SER A 174 -5.34 5.21 -35.49
N PHE A 175 -6.51 5.47 -34.90
CA PHE A 175 -6.68 5.92 -33.51
C PHE A 175 -7.12 4.81 -32.55
N LYS A 176 -7.37 3.58 -33.02
CA LYS A 176 -7.66 2.45 -32.12
C LYS A 176 -6.39 1.98 -31.39
N GLY A 177 -6.42 1.99 -30.07
CA GLY A 177 -5.38 1.48 -29.17
C GLY A 177 -5.87 0.29 -28.34
N LEU A 178 -4.97 -0.26 -27.51
CA LEU A 178 -5.23 -1.48 -26.72
C LEU A 178 -6.32 -1.31 -25.64
N LEU A 179 -6.49 -0.08 -25.15
CA LEU A 179 -7.45 0.29 -24.10
C LEU A 179 -8.60 1.17 -24.65
N GLY A 180 -8.74 1.27 -25.98
CA GLY A 180 -9.75 2.09 -26.63
C GLY A 180 -9.17 3.17 -27.55
N GLU A 181 -9.98 4.19 -27.84
CA GLU A 181 -9.64 5.25 -28.78
C GLU A 181 -8.55 6.19 -28.24
N THR A 182 -7.63 6.60 -29.12
CA THR A 182 -6.48 7.45 -28.78
C THR A 182 -6.55 8.80 -29.49
N LYS A 183 -5.73 9.76 -29.05
CA LYS A 183 -5.62 11.11 -29.63
C LYS A 183 -4.52 11.25 -30.69
N CYS A 184 -3.60 10.29 -30.75
CA CYS A 184 -2.48 10.26 -31.71
C CYS A 184 -2.68 9.12 -32.71
N CYS A 185 -2.22 9.28 -33.95
CA CYS A 185 -2.25 8.21 -34.96
C CYS A 185 -1.26 7.08 -34.64
N LEU A 186 -1.46 5.92 -35.28
CA LEU A 186 -0.64 4.71 -35.11
C LEU A 186 0.86 5.00 -35.27
N ASN A 187 1.25 5.71 -36.31
CA ASN A 187 2.66 6.02 -36.61
C ASN A 187 3.32 6.82 -35.48
N CYS A 188 2.62 7.82 -34.92
CA CYS A 188 3.12 8.59 -33.78
C CYS A 188 3.21 7.72 -32.51
N ARG A 189 2.26 6.80 -32.29
CA ARG A 189 2.31 5.87 -31.15
C ARG A 189 3.49 4.91 -31.28
N GLU A 190 3.75 4.35 -32.45
CA GLU A 190 4.89 3.45 -32.70
C GLU A 190 6.23 4.19 -32.63
N ALA A 191 6.29 5.44 -33.08
CA ALA A 191 7.46 6.29 -32.86
C ALA A 191 7.71 6.53 -31.36
N ASN A 192 6.66 6.85 -30.59
CA ASN A 192 6.77 7.02 -29.13
C ASN A 192 7.20 5.73 -28.43
N LYS A 193 6.66 4.56 -28.80
CA LYS A 193 7.11 3.26 -28.26
C LYS A 193 8.60 3.04 -28.47
N ARG A 194 9.10 3.28 -29.70
CA ARG A 194 10.54 3.16 -30.01
C ARG A 194 11.40 4.14 -29.21
N ALA A 195 10.90 5.35 -28.98
CA ALA A 195 11.59 6.33 -28.14
C ALA A 195 11.57 5.95 -26.65
N ASP A 196 10.44 5.43 -26.15
CA ASP A 196 10.28 4.98 -24.77
C ASP A 196 11.20 3.78 -24.47
N LEU A 197 11.41 2.87 -25.43
CA LEU A 197 12.38 1.76 -25.30
C LEU A 197 13.83 2.23 -25.09
N LYS A 198 14.18 3.42 -25.60
CA LYS A 198 15.51 4.02 -25.43
C LYS A 198 15.61 4.91 -24.19
N ARG A 199 14.51 5.12 -23.46
CA ARG A 199 14.49 6.02 -22.30
C ARG A 199 15.07 5.29 -21.09
N ASP A 200 15.86 6.00 -20.30
CA ASP A 200 16.33 5.51 -19.02
C ASP A 200 15.14 5.32 -18.05
N ASN A 201 14.82 4.06 -17.77
CA ASN A 201 13.72 3.67 -16.92
C ASN A 201 13.90 4.16 -15.47
N GLU A 202 15.13 4.23 -14.95
CA GLU A 202 15.36 4.71 -13.59
C GLU A 202 15.19 6.22 -13.49
N HIS A 203 15.66 6.96 -14.49
CA HIS A 203 15.37 8.40 -14.58
C HIS A 203 13.87 8.69 -14.62
N VAL A 204 13.09 7.91 -15.39
CA VAL A 204 11.62 8.05 -15.46
C VAL A 204 10.97 7.76 -14.11
N LYS A 205 11.37 6.67 -13.45
CA LYS A 205 10.83 6.31 -12.13
C LYS A 205 11.17 7.38 -11.08
N GLU A 206 12.36 7.94 -11.13
CA GLU A 206 12.78 9.00 -10.22
C GLU A 206 11.98 10.29 -10.45
N LEU A 207 11.77 10.70 -11.70
CA LEU A 207 10.89 11.82 -12.03
C LEU A 207 9.45 11.56 -11.58
N ALA A 208 8.95 10.32 -11.73
CA ALA A 208 7.62 9.94 -11.25
C ALA A 208 7.53 10.02 -9.71
N ARG A 209 8.57 9.57 -8.99
CA ARG A 209 8.67 9.71 -7.53
C ARG A 209 8.60 11.17 -7.12
N LYS A 210 9.46 12.03 -7.67
CA LYS A 210 9.46 13.48 -7.41
C LYS A 210 8.11 14.13 -7.69
N ASN A 211 7.49 13.81 -8.83
CA ASN A 211 6.18 14.33 -9.19
C ASN A 211 5.06 13.84 -8.25
N SER A 212 5.12 12.59 -7.79
CA SER A 212 4.14 12.05 -6.85
C SER A 212 4.24 12.68 -5.45
N MET A 213 5.39 13.24 -5.11
CA MET A 213 5.62 13.92 -3.83
C MET A 213 5.07 15.35 -3.79
N LYS A 214 4.73 15.93 -4.95
CA LYS A 214 4.15 17.29 -5.04
C LYS A 214 2.84 17.38 -4.22
N PRO A 215 2.65 18.43 -3.39
CA PRO A 215 1.48 18.58 -2.52
C PRO A 215 0.14 18.45 -3.26
N GLU A 216 -0.03 19.17 -4.37
CA GLU A 216 -1.23 19.14 -5.22
C GLU A 216 -1.58 17.72 -5.69
N ARG A 217 -0.56 16.90 -5.99
CA ARG A 217 -0.73 15.52 -6.44
C ARG A 217 -1.12 14.59 -5.30
N LYS A 218 -0.55 14.81 -4.10
CA LYS A 218 -0.94 14.08 -2.89
C LYS A 218 -2.39 14.37 -2.52
N GLU A 219 -2.80 15.62 -2.57
CA GLU A 219 -4.17 16.06 -2.29
C GLU A 219 -5.16 15.48 -3.30
N THR A 220 -4.87 15.61 -4.61
CA THR A 220 -5.70 14.99 -5.66
C THR A 220 -5.87 13.48 -5.43
N LYS A 221 -4.80 12.78 -5.05
CA LYS A 221 -4.84 11.35 -4.75
C LYS A 221 -5.63 11.05 -3.47
N ALA A 222 -5.55 11.91 -2.46
CA ALA A 222 -6.35 11.78 -1.23
C ALA A 222 -7.84 11.97 -1.52
N LEU A 223 -8.21 13.01 -2.27
CA LEU A 223 -9.59 13.27 -2.71
C LEU A 223 -10.13 12.10 -3.54
N TRP A 224 -9.34 11.56 -4.47
CA TRP A 224 -9.74 10.39 -5.25
C TRP A 224 -9.99 9.18 -4.37
N LYS A 225 -9.09 8.88 -3.41
CA LYS A 225 -9.24 7.76 -2.48
C LYS A 225 -10.48 7.90 -1.62
N GLU A 226 -10.78 9.11 -1.18
CA GLU A 226 -11.96 9.39 -0.36
C GLU A 226 -13.25 9.20 -1.18
N LYS A 227 -13.28 9.71 -2.42
CA LYS A 227 -14.42 9.55 -3.34
C LYS A 227 -14.60 8.12 -3.86
N ASN A 228 -13.55 7.29 -3.89
CA ASN A 228 -13.54 5.94 -4.46
C ASN A 228 -13.05 4.90 -3.44
N TYR A 229 -13.55 5.00 -2.20
CA TYR A 229 -13.06 4.14 -1.12
C TYR A 229 -13.43 2.67 -1.29
N ASP A 230 -14.53 2.38 -1.98
CA ASP A 230 -14.93 1.06 -2.47
C ASP A 230 -13.81 0.41 -3.31
N LYS A 231 -13.23 1.15 -4.26
CA LYS A 231 -12.11 0.66 -5.09
C LYS A 231 -10.85 0.45 -4.25
N VAL A 232 -10.58 1.33 -3.29
CA VAL A 232 -9.45 1.19 -2.36
C VAL A 232 -9.60 -0.09 -1.53
N ALA A 233 -10.78 -0.33 -0.96
CA ALA A 233 -11.09 -1.54 -0.23
C ALA A 233 -10.98 -2.78 -1.12
N GLY A 234 -11.46 -2.71 -2.37
CA GLY A 234 -11.30 -3.75 -3.37
C GLY A 234 -9.84 -4.12 -3.62
N TYR A 235 -8.96 -3.12 -3.79
CA TYR A 235 -7.52 -3.37 -3.92
C TYR A 235 -6.92 -4.07 -2.71
N TRP A 236 -7.38 -3.76 -1.50
CA TRP A 236 -6.94 -4.47 -0.29
C TRP A 236 -7.43 -5.91 -0.25
N MET A 237 -8.66 -6.17 -0.69
CA MET A 237 -9.21 -7.52 -0.81
C MET A 237 -8.41 -8.35 -1.81
N GLU A 238 -8.08 -7.79 -2.97
CA GLU A 238 -7.23 -8.45 -3.97
C GLU A 238 -5.81 -8.71 -3.47
N ALA A 239 -5.19 -7.71 -2.85
CA ALA A 239 -3.86 -7.86 -2.27
C ALA A 239 -3.85 -8.96 -1.20
N ARG A 240 -4.90 -9.03 -0.37
CA ARG A 240 -5.05 -10.06 0.64
C ARG A 240 -5.25 -11.45 0.03
N ASN A 241 -6.10 -11.58 -1.00
CA ASN A 241 -6.29 -12.84 -1.73
C ASN A 241 -4.95 -13.35 -2.30
N LYS A 242 -4.20 -12.49 -2.97
CA LYS A 242 -2.86 -12.83 -3.51
C LYS A 242 -1.92 -13.34 -2.42
N LEU A 243 -1.88 -12.68 -1.26
CA LEU A 243 -1.05 -13.11 -0.12
C LEU A 243 -1.51 -14.45 0.47
N ILE A 244 -2.82 -14.68 0.57
CA ILE A 244 -3.40 -15.93 1.08
C ILE A 244 -3.12 -17.10 0.14
N THR A 245 -3.26 -16.88 -1.17
CA THR A 245 -3.02 -17.90 -2.20
C THR A 245 -1.53 -18.22 -2.33
N ALA A 246 -0.66 -17.21 -2.25
CA ALA A 246 0.78 -17.42 -2.34
C ALA A 246 1.36 -18.09 -1.07
N ASP A 247 1.01 -17.59 0.12
CA ASP A 247 1.56 -18.05 1.39
C ASP A 247 0.60 -17.76 2.55
N LEU A 248 -0.35 -18.70 2.76
CA LEU A 248 -1.32 -18.61 3.85
C LEU A 248 -0.64 -18.62 5.23
N GLU A 249 0.40 -19.43 5.42
CA GLU A 249 1.02 -19.58 6.74
C GLU A 249 1.77 -18.31 7.15
N GLY A 250 2.60 -17.75 6.26
CA GLY A 250 3.25 -16.48 6.53
C GLY A 250 2.26 -15.32 6.61
N PHE A 251 1.15 -15.34 5.86
CA PHE A 251 0.07 -14.36 6.04
C PHE A 251 -0.52 -14.41 7.46
N LEU A 252 -0.84 -15.60 7.96
CA LEU A 252 -1.35 -15.77 9.33
C LEU A 252 -0.32 -15.35 10.39
N LYS A 253 0.97 -15.68 10.19
CA LYS A 253 2.06 -15.28 11.08
C LYS A 253 2.22 -13.76 11.14
N ARG A 254 2.21 -13.08 9.99
CA ARG A 254 2.27 -11.62 9.90
C ARG A 254 1.08 -10.95 10.59
N ASN A 255 -0.13 -11.48 10.38
CA ASN A 255 -1.33 -10.97 11.05
C ASN A 255 -1.31 -11.18 12.57
N ALA A 256 -0.84 -12.33 13.03
CA ALA A 256 -0.69 -12.61 14.46
C ALA A 256 0.29 -11.64 15.12
N LEU A 257 1.43 -11.39 14.47
CA LEU A 257 2.42 -10.40 14.93
C LEU A 257 1.85 -8.99 14.94
N GLN A 258 1.13 -8.58 13.89
CA GLN A 258 0.50 -7.26 13.85
C GLN A 258 -0.56 -7.10 14.94
N ALA A 259 -1.36 -8.15 15.19
CA ALA A 259 -2.35 -8.15 16.26
C ALA A 259 -1.68 -8.08 17.64
N GLN A 260 -0.53 -8.74 17.84
CA GLN A 260 0.26 -8.62 19.07
C GLN A 260 0.75 -7.18 19.27
N LYS A 261 1.43 -6.60 18.27
CA LYS A 261 1.88 -5.21 18.31
C LYS A 261 0.73 -4.24 18.62
N TRP A 262 -0.45 -4.48 18.06
CA TRP A 262 -1.62 -3.66 18.34
C TRP A 262 -2.08 -3.78 19.80
N ARG A 263 -2.13 -4.99 20.37
CA ARG A 263 -2.50 -5.20 21.78
C ARG A 263 -1.50 -4.51 22.71
N ASP A 264 -0.21 -4.68 22.43
CA ASP A 264 0.87 -4.11 23.24
C ASP A 264 0.86 -2.58 23.19
N ALA A 265 0.54 -2.00 22.03
CA ALA A 265 0.41 -0.55 21.85
C ALA A 265 -0.95 0.02 22.32
N ASN A 266 -1.94 -0.81 22.65
CA ASN A 266 -3.29 -0.37 23.02
C ASN A 266 -3.84 -1.14 24.26
N PRO A 267 -3.13 -1.13 25.40
CA PRO A 267 -3.55 -1.89 26.59
C PRO A 267 -4.92 -1.45 27.14
N GLU A 268 -5.22 -0.14 27.13
CA GLU A 268 -6.51 0.38 27.60
C GLU A 268 -7.69 -0.12 26.77
N LYS A 269 -7.54 -0.16 25.43
CA LYS A 269 -8.57 -0.73 24.55
C LYS A 269 -8.77 -2.22 24.82
N MET A 270 -7.70 -2.94 25.18
CA MET A 270 -7.80 -4.34 25.56
C MET A 270 -8.61 -4.55 26.84
N VAL A 271 -8.48 -3.67 27.83
CA VAL A 271 -9.31 -3.70 29.04
C VAL A 271 -10.79 -3.54 28.67
N ILE A 272 -11.13 -2.57 27.84
CA ILE A 272 -12.51 -2.34 27.38
C ILE A 272 -13.07 -3.54 26.61
N ILE A 273 -12.29 -4.09 25.68
CA ILE A 273 -12.68 -5.28 24.89
C ILE A 273 -12.91 -6.48 25.80
N ASN A 274 -12.01 -6.71 26.76
CA ASN A 274 -12.14 -7.81 27.71
C ASN A 274 -13.37 -7.63 28.61
N LYS A 275 -13.66 -6.40 29.07
CA LYS A 275 -14.85 -6.09 29.85
C LYS A 275 -16.13 -6.39 29.05
N LYS A 276 -16.25 -5.84 27.84
CA LYS A 276 -17.39 -6.12 26.93
C LYS A 276 -17.61 -7.61 26.68
N ARG A 277 -16.52 -8.36 26.49
CA ARG A 277 -16.58 -9.82 26.33
C ARG A 277 -17.05 -10.53 27.61
N ASN A 278 -16.57 -10.09 28.77
CA ASN A 278 -16.93 -10.67 30.06
C ASN A 278 -18.37 -10.33 30.46
N ASP A 279 -18.94 -9.24 29.93
CA ASP A 279 -20.32 -8.82 30.15
C ASP A 279 -21.30 -9.44 29.13
N ASP A 280 -20.82 -10.15 28.11
CA ASP A 280 -21.64 -10.81 27.09
C ASP A 280 -22.09 -12.22 27.55
N ILE A 281 -23.38 -12.36 27.90
CA ILE A 281 -23.99 -13.63 28.29
C ILE A 281 -23.83 -14.71 27.20
N ASN A 282 -23.88 -14.33 25.91
CA ASN A 282 -23.74 -15.29 24.81
C ASN A 282 -22.34 -15.91 24.77
N TYR A 283 -21.33 -15.09 25.07
CA TYR A 283 -19.94 -15.56 25.16
C TYR A 283 -19.80 -16.61 26.27
N HIS A 284 -20.43 -16.39 27.43
CA HIS A 284 -20.44 -17.37 28.53
C HIS A 284 -21.16 -18.66 28.16
N TYR A 285 -22.35 -18.59 27.54
CA TYR A 285 -23.07 -19.78 27.07
C TYR A 285 -22.21 -20.66 26.16
N VAL A 286 -21.55 -20.06 25.16
CA VAL A 286 -20.63 -20.78 24.26
C VAL A 286 -19.43 -21.36 25.01
N ASN A 287 -18.91 -20.67 26.02
CA ASN A 287 -17.82 -21.20 26.85
C ASN A 287 -18.26 -22.39 27.70
N TYR A 288 -19.48 -22.38 28.23
CA TYR A 288 -20.03 -23.50 28.98
C TYR A 288 -20.18 -24.75 28.10
N ILE A 289 -20.69 -24.60 26.87
CA ILE A 289 -20.76 -25.70 25.88
C ILE A 289 -19.36 -26.26 25.62
N ARG A 290 -18.38 -25.41 25.28
CA ARG A 290 -16.99 -25.86 25.02
C ARG A 290 -16.36 -26.56 26.23
N SER A 291 -16.63 -26.05 27.44
CA SER A 291 -16.16 -26.62 28.70
C SER A 291 -16.79 -27.99 28.94
N ALA A 292 -18.09 -28.14 28.66
CA ALA A 292 -18.82 -29.40 28.75
C ALA A 292 -18.26 -30.43 27.75
N GLU A 293 -18.09 -30.06 26.47
CA GLU A 293 -17.52 -30.91 25.42
C GLU A 293 -16.10 -31.41 25.78
N GLY A 294 -15.26 -30.52 26.33
CA GLY A 294 -13.89 -30.86 26.74
C GLY A 294 -13.84 -31.81 27.93
N LYS A 295 -14.87 -31.78 28.78
CA LYS A 295 -15.06 -32.67 29.94
C LYS A 295 -15.95 -33.87 29.64
N GLN A 296 -16.45 -33.99 28.41
CA GLN A 296 -17.44 -34.99 27.98
C GLN A 296 -18.69 -35.02 28.89
N LEU A 297 -19.20 -33.84 29.21
CA LEU A 297 -20.43 -33.66 29.97
C LEU A 297 -21.60 -33.40 29.02
N LYS A 298 -22.74 -34.03 29.32
CA LYS A 298 -24.02 -33.71 28.67
C LYS A 298 -24.34 -32.23 28.86
N PHE A 299 -24.82 -31.56 27.82
CA PHE A 299 -25.25 -30.16 27.87
C PHE A 299 -26.60 -30.03 27.16
N GLU A 300 -27.68 -29.84 27.92
CA GLU A 300 -29.06 -29.82 27.42
C GLU A 300 -29.79 -28.50 27.72
N ILE A 301 -29.17 -27.61 28.50
CA ILE A 301 -29.75 -26.30 28.79
C ILE A 301 -29.83 -25.50 27.49
N THR A 302 -31.03 -25.08 27.11
CA THR A 302 -31.24 -24.21 25.95
C THR A 302 -30.67 -22.82 26.21
N LYS A 303 -30.37 -22.07 25.14
CA LYS A 303 -29.84 -20.71 25.26
C LYS A 303 -30.77 -19.79 26.08
N ASP A 304 -32.07 -19.87 25.86
CA ASP A 304 -33.05 -19.02 26.57
C ASP A 304 -33.15 -19.42 28.04
N ALA A 305 -33.20 -20.73 28.34
CA ALA A 305 -33.17 -21.22 29.71
C ALA A 305 -31.88 -20.79 30.44
N PHE A 306 -30.74 -20.81 29.76
CA PHE A 306 -29.47 -20.33 30.31
C PHE A 306 -29.53 -18.83 30.65
N ILE A 307 -30.03 -17.99 29.74
CA ILE A 307 -30.14 -16.53 29.94
C ILE A 307 -31.04 -16.22 31.16
N ILE A 308 -32.16 -16.93 31.29
CA ILE A 308 -33.06 -16.79 32.44
C ILE A 308 -32.34 -17.22 33.71
N MET A 309 -31.71 -18.40 33.71
CA MET A 309 -31.03 -18.98 34.88
C MET A 309 -29.93 -18.06 35.41
N VAL A 310 -29.03 -17.55 34.58
CA VAL A 310 -27.91 -16.72 35.05
C VAL A 310 -28.32 -15.37 35.62
N LYS A 311 -29.54 -14.90 35.32
CA LYS A 311 -30.09 -13.65 35.88
C LYS A 311 -30.74 -13.84 37.24
N LEU A 312 -30.95 -15.09 37.68
CA LEU A 312 -31.46 -15.36 39.02
C LEU A 312 -30.38 -15.04 40.08
N PRO A 313 -30.79 -14.68 41.31
CA PRO A 313 -29.90 -14.62 42.46
C PRO A 313 -29.07 -15.89 42.64
N CYS A 314 -27.87 -15.77 43.19
CA CYS A 314 -27.03 -16.92 43.46
C CYS A 314 -27.73 -17.85 44.46
N ASN A 315 -27.85 -19.13 44.11
CA ASN A 315 -28.51 -20.14 44.93
C ASN A 315 -27.94 -20.26 46.36
N TYR A 316 -26.65 -19.93 46.54
CA TYR A 316 -25.98 -20.04 47.82
C TYR A 316 -26.03 -18.76 48.64
N CYS A 317 -25.65 -17.61 48.07
CA CYS A 317 -25.48 -16.36 48.82
C CYS A 317 -26.51 -15.27 48.49
N GLY A 318 -27.45 -15.54 47.59
CA GLY A 318 -28.53 -14.61 47.24
C GLY A 318 -28.14 -13.38 46.40
N ILE A 319 -26.87 -13.18 46.04
CA ILE A 319 -26.46 -11.99 45.28
C ILE A 319 -26.60 -12.16 43.77
N ILE A 320 -26.68 -11.02 43.08
CA ILE A 320 -26.39 -10.90 41.64
C ILE A 320 -25.07 -10.12 41.52
N GLN A 321 -24.13 -10.61 40.70
CA GLN A 321 -22.85 -9.93 40.48
C GLN A 321 -23.05 -8.55 39.81
N GLU A 322 -22.10 -7.64 40.01
CA GLU A 322 -22.15 -6.26 39.46
C GLU A 322 -22.40 -6.20 37.95
N LYS A 323 -21.89 -7.18 37.19
CA LYS A 323 -22.12 -7.28 35.73
C LYS A 323 -23.56 -7.63 35.33
N GLY A 324 -24.47 -7.81 36.30
CA GLY A 324 -25.90 -8.03 36.10
C GLY A 324 -26.32 -9.49 35.90
N PHE A 325 -25.39 -10.44 35.96
CA PHE A 325 -25.70 -11.88 35.88
C PHE A 325 -24.61 -12.72 36.55
N ASN A 326 -24.99 -13.91 37.00
CA ASN A 326 -24.16 -14.92 37.65
C ASN A 326 -23.62 -15.96 36.66
N GLY A 327 -22.88 -16.94 37.14
CA GLY A 327 -22.58 -18.16 36.41
C GLY A 327 -23.60 -19.27 36.69
N VAL A 328 -23.25 -20.47 36.24
CA VAL A 328 -23.98 -21.72 36.52
C VAL A 328 -23.07 -22.65 37.32
N ASP A 329 -23.60 -23.15 38.44
CA ASP A 329 -23.03 -24.26 39.20
C ASP A 329 -23.83 -25.54 38.96
N ARG A 330 -23.14 -26.67 39.03
CA ARG A 330 -23.75 -28.00 38.96
C ARG A 330 -23.90 -28.54 40.37
N LEU A 331 -25.14 -28.81 40.78
CA LEU A 331 -25.46 -29.32 42.11
C LEU A 331 -24.73 -30.64 42.38
N ASP A 332 -24.77 -31.56 41.41
CA ASP A 332 -23.96 -32.76 41.35
C ASP A 332 -22.91 -32.62 40.24
N SER A 333 -21.64 -32.65 40.63
CA SER A 333 -20.49 -32.53 39.72
C SER A 333 -20.31 -33.72 38.78
N SER A 334 -20.93 -34.87 39.07
CA SER A 334 -20.95 -36.08 38.24
C SER A 334 -21.94 -36.01 37.08
N LYS A 335 -22.98 -35.18 37.21
CA LYS A 335 -23.97 -34.94 36.17
C LYS A 335 -23.58 -33.79 35.24
N GLY A 336 -24.21 -33.77 34.06
CA GLY A 336 -24.02 -32.74 33.05
C GLY A 336 -24.71 -31.42 33.37
N TYR A 337 -24.73 -30.52 32.38
CA TYR A 337 -25.52 -29.31 32.40
C TYR A 337 -26.94 -29.61 31.89
N ILE A 338 -27.79 -30.07 32.81
CA ILE A 338 -29.22 -30.30 32.62
C ILE A 338 -29.98 -29.39 33.59
N THR A 339 -31.22 -29.04 33.25
CA THR A 339 -32.02 -28.04 33.98
C THR A 339 -32.17 -28.38 35.46
N GLU A 340 -32.33 -29.67 35.79
CA GLU A 340 -32.55 -30.16 37.15
C GLU A 340 -31.27 -30.21 37.99
N ASN A 341 -30.09 -30.16 37.34
CA ASN A 341 -28.78 -30.24 38.01
C ASN A 341 -28.07 -28.89 38.08
N CYS A 342 -28.63 -27.83 37.49
CA CYS A 342 -27.96 -26.55 37.34
C CYS A 342 -28.70 -25.44 38.05
N VAL A 343 -27.94 -24.61 38.75
CA VAL A 343 -28.47 -23.44 39.45
C VAL A 343 -27.63 -22.20 39.18
N SER A 344 -28.26 -21.03 39.32
CA SER A 344 -27.54 -19.76 39.28
C SER A 344 -26.53 -19.69 40.42
N CYS A 345 -25.27 -19.37 40.11
CA CYS A 345 -24.23 -19.30 41.10
C CYS A 345 -23.19 -18.23 40.77
N CYS A 346 -22.92 -17.34 41.73
CA CYS A 346 -21.83 -16.39 41.58
C CYS A 346 -20.48 -17.11 41.57
N GLU A 347 -19.49 -16.48 40.96
CA GLU A 347 -18.16 -17.07 40.79
C GLU A 347 -17.53 -17.52 42.11
N MET A 348 -17.60 -16.68 43.15
CA MET A 348 -16.99 -16.97 44.45
C MET A 348 -17.63 -18.21 45.12
N CYS A 349 -18.96 -18.34 45.13
CA CYS A 349 -19.62 -19.53 45.67
C CYS A 349 -19.27 -20.79 44.88
N ASN A 350 -19.25 -20.70 43.55
CA ASN A 350 -18.89 -21.83 42.69
C ASN A 350 -17.45 -22.32 42.97
N MET A 351 -16.51 -21.38 43.18
CA MET A 351 -15.13 -21.69 43.53
C MET A 351 -15.00 -22.27 44.95
N MET A 352 -15.69 -21.69 45.93
CA MET A 352 -15.70 -22.18 47.32
C MET A 352 -16.31 -23.58 47.43
N LYS A 353 -17.42 -23.84 46.74
CA LYS A 353 -18.08 -25.15 46.69
C LYS A 353 -17.19 -26.19 45.99
N GLY A 354 -16.61 -25.83 44.85
CA GLY A 354 -15.84 -26.75 44.03
C GLY A 354 -16.66 -28.00 43.64
N CYS A 355 -16.28 -29.16 44.18
CA CYS A 355 -16.97 -30.44 43.93
C CYS A 355 -17.81 -30.94 45.12
N LEU A 356 -17.98 -30.11 46.15
CA LEU A 356 -18.82 -30.45 47.30
C LEU A 356 -20.29 -30.48 46.88
N GLY A 357 -21.07 -31.33 47.55
CA GLY A 357 -22.53 -31.24 47.49
C GLY A 357 -23.01 -29.92 48.12
N PRO A 358 -24.20 -29.42 47.72
CA PRO A 358 -24.74 -28.15 48.23
C PRO A 358 -24.83 -28.08 49.76
N ASN A 359 -25.32 -29.15 50.40
CA ASN A 359 -25.50 -29.20 51.85
C ASN A 359 -24.16 -29.20 52.60
N ILE A 360 -23.23 -30.09 52.21
CA ILE A 360 -21.86 -30.14 52.77
C ILE A 360 -21.17 -28.78 52.65
N PHE A 361 -21.35 -28.09 51.52
CA PHE A 361 -20.78 -26.75 51.34
C PHE A 361 -21.34 -25.73 52.35
N VAL A 362 -22.67 -25.68 52.50
CA VAL A 362 -23.33 -24.75 53.43
C VAL A 362 -23.03 -25.11 54.89
N ASN A 363 -23.06 -26.39 55.24
CA ASN A 363 -22.69 -26.89 56.57
C ASN A 363 -21.26 -26.50 56.96
N ARG A 364 -20.30 -26.65 56.03
CA ARG A 364 -18.92 -26.19 56.28
C ARG A 364 -18.84 -24.69 56.53
N VAL A 365 -19.62 -23.88 55.81
CA VAL A 365 -19.68 -22.43 56.04
C VAL A 365 -20.29 -22.11 57.41
N GLU A 366 -21.38 -22.76 57.78
CA GLU A 366 -22.00 -22.62 59.10
C GLU A 366 -21.03 -23.03 60.22
N HIS A 367 -20.35 -24.16 60.08
CA HIS A 367 -19.35 -24.64 61.03
C HIS A 367 -18.22 -23.62 61.22
N ILE A 368 -17.66 -23.08 60.11
CA ILE A 368 -16.60 -22.06 60.17
C ILE A 368 -17.09 -20.82 60.93
N LEU A 369 -18.25 -20.28 60.59
CA LEU A 369 -18.77 -19.08 61.26
C LEU A 369 -19.09 -19.31 62.74
N THR A 370 -19.59 -20.50 63.08
CA THR A 370 -19.90 -20.91 64.46
C THR A 370 -18.62 -21.04 65.28
N HIS A 371 -17.59 -21.71 64.73
CA HIS A 371 -16.29 -21.83 65.38
C HIS A 371 -15.63 -20.45 65.61
N LEU A 372 -15.74 -19.55 64.63
CA LEU A 372 -15.26 -18.18 64.74
C LEU A 372 -16.12 -17.29 65.66
N LYS A 373 -17.21 -17.83 66.25
CA LYS A 373 -18.16 -17.12 67.13
C LYS A 373 -18.80 -15.90 66.45
N ILE A 374 -19.00 -15.99 65.13
CA ILE A 374 -19.65 -14.93 64.33
C ILE A 374 -21.17 -15.13 64.32
N VAL A 375 -21.63 -16.38 64.39
CA VAL A 375 -23.05 -16.76 64.40
C VAL A 375 -23.29 -17.85 65.43
N GLU A 376 -24.53 -17.96 65.90
CA GLU A 376 -25.01 -19.10 66.68
C GLU A 376 -25.56 -20.16 65.71
N GLY A 377 -24.69 -21.04 65.24
CA GLY A 377 -25.02 -22.12 64.31
C GLY A 377 -24.62 -23.50 64.81
N ASN A 378 -24.76 -24.50 63.95
CA ASN A 378 -24.37 -25.86 64.24
C ASN A 378 -22.92 -26.15 63.82
N LEU A 379 -22.24 -27.00 64.58
CA LEU A 379 -20.93 -27.54 64.19
C LEU A 379 -21.12 -28.84 63.40
N HIS A 380 -20.53 -28.89 62.20
CA HIS A 380 -20.49 -30.05 61.30
C HIS A 380 -19.06 -30.59 61.07
N PRO A 381 -18.36 -31.12 62.11
CA PRO A 381 -16.98 -31.60 61.97
C PRO A 381 -16.82 -32.78 61.00
N GLU A 382 -17.83 -33.63 60.86
CA GLU A 382 -17.90 -34.79 59.97
C GLU A 382 -17.82 -34.42 58.48
N ASP A 383 -18.23 -33.20 58.13
CA ASP A 383 -18.17 -32.70 56.76
C ASP A 383 -16.74 -32.36 56.31
N PHE A 384 -15.74 -32.39 57.20
CA PHE A 384 -14.34 -32.05 56.90
C PHE A 384 -13.46 -33.29 56.70
N LYS A 385 -12.95 -33.46 55.49
CA LYS A 385 -12.07 -34.59 55.13
C LYS A 385 -10.72 -34.56 55.85
N GLU A 386 -10.17 -35.75 56.05
CA GLU A 386 -8.85 -35.96 56.62
C GLU A 386 -7.71 -35.87 55.60
N TYR A 387 -6.57 -35.34 56.03
CA TYR A 387 -5.36 -35.18 55.22
C TYR A 387 -4.13 -35.48 56.07
N ILE A 388 -3.26 -36.41 55.65
CA ILE A 388 -2.06 -36.81 56.42
C ILE A 388 -0.75 -36.28 55.84
N ASN A 389 -0.73 -35.86 54.57
CA ASN A 389 0.50 -35.60 53.83
C ASN A 389 0.86 -34.11 53.81
N ILE A 390 1.69 -33.68 54.77
CA ILE A 390 2.31 -32.35 54.78
C ILE A 390 3.84 -32.47 54.76
N SER A 391 4.52 -31.59 54.03
CA SER A 391 5.99 -31.58 54.02
C SER A 391 6.56 -30.17 53.93
N TYR A 392 7.47 -29.85 54.84
CA TYR A 392 8.20 -28.57 54.84
C TYR A 392 8.90 -28.31 53.50
N GLY A 393 9.60 -29.31 52.97
CA GLY A 393 10.26 -29.22 51.66
C GLY A 393 9.29 -28.97 50.51
N GLY A 394 8.07 -29.52 50.57
CA GLY A 394 7.02 -29.26 49.60
C GLY A 394 6.56 -27.80 49.61
N TYR A 395 6.37 -27.22 50.79
CA TYR A 395 6.04 -25.80 50.93
C TYR A 395 7.17 -24.89 50.43
N LYS A 396 8.42 -25.17 50.81
CA LYS A 396 9.59 -24.41 50.36
C LYS A 396 9.74 -24.42 48.84
N SER A 397 9.58 -25.59 48.21
CA SER A 397 9.62 -25.72 46.75
C SER A 397 8.47 -25.00 46.06
N ARG A 398 7.25 -25.07 46.61
CA ARG A 398 6.09 -24.31 46.09
C ARG A 398 6.27 -22.81 46.21
N ALA A 399 6.85 -22.33 47.30
CA ALA A 399 7.17 -20.92 47.50
C ALA A 399 8.18 -20.45 46.45
N LYS A 400 9.28 -21.20 46.26
CA LYS A 400 10.29 -20.91 45.22
C LYS A 400 9.68 -20.85 43.82
N GLY A 401 8.85 -21.84 43.46
CA GLY A 401 8.21 -21.88 42.13
C GLY A 401 7.19 -20.76 41.87
N ARG A 402 6.75 -20.06 42.92
CA ARG A 402 5.84 -18.91 42.85
C ARG A 402 6.53 -17.59 43.20
N GLU A 403 7.86 -17.60 43.37
CA GLU A 403 8.66 -16.43 43.78
C GLU A 403 8.15 -15.79 45.09
N LEU A 404 7.73 -16.63 46.03
CA LEU A 404 7.28 -16.20 47.36
C LEU A 404 8.42 -16.29 48.36
N GLU A 405 8.52 -15.27 49.21
CA GLU A 405 9.42 -15.28 50.37
C GLU A 405 9.13 -16.50 51.26
N PHE A 406 10.18 -17.13 51.78
CA PHE A 406 10.07 -18.27 52.68
C PHE A 406 11.17 -18.17 53.75
N THR A 407 10.83 -17.60 54.90
CA THR A 407 11.75 -17.41 56.04
C THR A 407 11.42 -18.31 57.23
N LEU A 408 10.37 -19.14 57.13
CA LEU A 408 9.98 -20.08 58.19
C LEU A 408 11.08 -21.09 58.49
N SER A 409 11.37 -21.29 59.78
CA SER A 409 12.15 -22.42 60.26
C SER A 409 11.33 -23.71 60.19
N LYS A 410 12.02 -24.85 60.12
CA LYS A 410 11.37 -26.18 60.16
C LYS A 410 10.66 -26.43 61.49
N GLU A 411 11.20 -25.88 62.58
CA GLU A 411 10.62 -25.97 63.92
C GLU A 411 9.30 -25.20 64.01
N LEU A 412 9.28 -23.94 63.55
CA LEU A 412 8.06 -23.13 63.51
C LEU A 412 7.01 -23.76 62.59
N PHE A 413 7.42 -24.29 61.43
CA PHE A 413 6.53 -25.03 60.55
C PHE A 413 5.84 -26.18 61.29
N ASN A 414 6.61 -27.06 61.94
CA ASN A 414 6.07 -28.20 62.66
C ASN A 414 5.14 -27.76 63.80
N LYS A 415 5.53 -26.73 64.56
CA LYS A 415 4.71 -26.15 65.63
C LYS A 415 3.37 -25.68 65.08
N THR A 416 3.37 -24.78 64.10
CA THR A 416 2.14 -24.21 63.55
C THR A 416 1.26 -25.28 62.92
N THR A 417 1.81 -26.26 62.19
CA THR A 417 0.99 -27.33 61.59
C THR A 417 0.32 -28.27 62.60
N ASN A 418 0.70 -28.24 63.87
CA ASN A 418 0.03 -29.00 64.93
C ASN A 418 -1.01 -28.18 65.69
N GLU A 419 -1.07 -26.86 65.49
CA GLU A 419 -2.14 -26.02 66.05
C GLU A 419 -3.48 -26.30 65.34
N ASP A 420 -4.58 -25.95 65.99
CA ASP A 420 -5.92 -26.10 65.42
C ASP A 420 -6.11 -25.19 64.21
N CYS A 421 -6.94 -25.63 63.27
CA CYS A 421 -7.25 -24.82 62.10
C CYS A 421 -7.90 -23.50 62.54
N TYR A 422 -7.29 -22.37 62.20
CA TYR A 422 -7.78 -21.06 62.65
C TYR A 422 -9.18 -20.68 62.11
N LEU A 423 -9.71 -21.41 61.13
CA LEU A 423 -11.03 -21.17 60.53
C LEU A 423 -12.11 -22.09 61.07
N CYS A 424 -11.82 -23.38 61.23
CA CYS A 424 -12.83 -24.39 61.62
C CYS A 424 -12.47 -25.16 62.89
N GLY A 425 -11.36 -24.87 63.55
CA GLY A 425 -10.95 -25.56 64.78
C GLY A 425 -10.56 -27.03 64.59
N LYS A 426 -10.37 -27.51 63.36
CA LYS A 426 -9.99 -28.92 63.14
C LYS A 426 -8.59 -29.16 63.71
N GLU A 427 -8.51 -30.09 64.66
CA GLU A 427 -7.28 -30.45 65.37
C GLU A 427 -6.38 -31.34 64.50
N SER A 428 -5.07 -31.27 64.74
CA SER A 428 -4.12 -32.20 64.13
C SER A 428 -3.93 -33.44 65.01
N ASN A 429 -4.03 -34.63 64.40
CA ASN A 429 -3.91 -35.91 65.08
C ASN A 429 -3.15 -36.94 64.21
N ILE A 430 -3.37 -38.24 64.44
CA ILE A 430 -2.69 -39.31 63.71
C ILE A 430 -3.23 -39.46 62.28
N ILE A 431 -4.53 -39.23 62.09
CA ILE A 431 -5.22 -39.35 60.80
C ILE A 431 -5.38 -38.00 60.08
N HIS A 432 -5.05 -36.88 60.76
CA HIS A 432 -5.13 -35.51 60.23
C HIS A 432 -3.90 -34.68 60.54
N LYS A 433 -3.43 -33.90 59.58
CA LYS A 433 -2.43 -32.85 59.77
C LYS A 433 -2.88 -31.58 59.07
N ASN A 434 -2.90 -30.49 59.82
CA ASN A 434 -3.15 -29.16 59.27
C ASN A 434 -1.97 -28.71 58.41
N GLY A 435 -2.28 -27.92 57.38
CA GLY A 435 -1.29 -27.24 56.56
C GLY A 435 -1.04 -25.82 57.06
N LEU A 436 -0.39 -25.03 56.21
CA LEU A 436 -0.24 -23.60 56.40
C LEU A 436 -1.11 -22.85 55.40
N ASP A 437 -1.95 -21.96 55.89
CA ASP A 437 -2.56 -20.90 55.09
C ASP A 437 -1.71 -19.63 55.18
N ARG A 438 -1.66 -18.88 54.08
CA ARG A 438 -1.10 -17.54 54.06
C ARG A 438 -2.26 -16.59 54.30
N PHE A 439 -2.26 -15.93 55.45
CA PHE A 439 -3.36 -15.06 55.85
C PHE A 439 -3.59 -13.98 54.79
N ASP A 440 -2.53 -13.24 54.45
CA ASP A 440 -2.43 -12.39 53.27
C ASP A 440 -1.71 -13.15 52.13
N ASN A 441 -2.44 -13.41 51.05
CA ASN A 441 -1.94 -14.17 49.91
C ASN A 441 -0.92 -13.42 49.04
N SER A 442 -0.81 -12.09 49.19
CA SER A 442 0.20 -11.24 48.54
C SER A 442 1.59 -11.41 49.16
N LYS A 443 1.65 -11.90 50.40
CA LYS A 443 2.89 -12.16 51.14
C LYS A 443 3.34 -13.61 51.05
N GLY A 444 4.60 -13.83 51.41
CA GLY A 444 5.22 -15.15 51.47
C GLY A 444 4.85 -15.95 52.72
N TYR A 445 5.61 -17.01 52.94
CA TYR A 445 5.60 -17.81 54.16
C TYR A 445 6.58 -17.20 55.15
N ILE A 446 6.06 -16.27 55.95
CA ILE A 446 6.77 -15.58 57.03
C ILE A 446 5.98 -15.78 58.33
N GLU A 447 6.66 -15.75 59.47
CA GLU A 447 6.07 -16.06 60.79
C GLU A 447 4.79 -15.27 61.08
N THR A 448 4.76 -13.98 60.74
CA THR A 448 3.61 -13.09 60.99
C THR A 448 2.44 -13.29 60.02
N ASN A 449 2.61 -14.05 58.94
CA ASN A 449 1.60 -14.22 57.89
C ASN A 449 1.04 -15.64 57.78
N ILE A 450 1.57 -16.61 58.53
CA ILE A 450 1.08 -17.98 58.49
C ILE A 450 0.06 -18.28 59.57
N LYS A 451 -0.90 -19.15 59.24
CA LYS A 451 -1.85 -19.73 60.19
C LYS A 451 -2.00 -21.22 59.93
N SER A 452 -2.18 -22.00 61.00
CA SER A 452 -2.54 -23.41 60.87
C SER A 452 -3.91 -23.53 60.21
N CYS A 453 -4.00 -24.27 59.10
CA CYS A 453 -5.25 -24.38 58.37
C CYS A 453 -5.43 -25.76 57.72
N CYS A 454 -6.58 -26.38 57.93
CA CYS A 454 -6.89 -27.66 57.31
C CYS A 454 -7.03 -27.49 55.79
N GLY A 455 -6.77 -28.57 55.04
CA GLY A 455 -6.85 -28.53 53.57
C GLY A 455 -8.21 -28.11 53.02
N ASN A 456 -9.30 -28.44 53.74
CA ASN A 456 -10.66 -28.05 53.36
C ASN A 456 -10.83 -26.52 53.44
N CYS A 457 -10.52 -25.90 54.58
CA CYS A 457 -10.65 -24.46 54.79
C CYS A 457 -9.73 -23.66 53.87
N ASN A 458 -8.49 -24.12 53.68
CA ASN A 458 -7.56 -23.48 52.75
C ASN A 458 -8.08 -23.48 51.31
N PHE A 459 -8.78 -24.55 50.90
CA PHE A 459 -9.40 -24.61 49.57
C PHE A 459 -10.61 -23.69 49.44
N ILE A 460 -11.44 -23.57 50.48
CA ILE A 460 -12.61 -22.67 50.49
C ILE A 460 -12.16 -21.21 50.52
N LYS A 461 -11.19 -20.84 51.38
CA LYS A 461 -10.64 -19.47 51.45
C LYS A 461 -9.85 -19.10 50.19
N LYS A 462 -9.06 -20.03 49.65
CA LYS A 462 -8.30 -19.86 48.41
C LYS A 462 -7.41 -18.60 48.48
N ASP A 463 -7.57 -17.69 47.52
CA ASP A 463 -6.86 -16.43 47.39
C ASP A 463 -7.66 -15.23 47.88
N TYR A 464 -8.86 -15.45 48.46
CA TYR A 464 -9.70 -14.38 48.95
C TYR A 464 -9.11 -13.75 50.22
N ASP A 465 -9.27 -12.43 50.32
CA ASP A 465 -9.02 -11.69 51.55
C ASP A 465 -9.90 -12.24 52.68
N TYR A 466 -9.38 -12.22 53.91
CA TYR A 466 -10.05 -12.82 55.06
C TYR A 466 -11.41 -12.19 55.35
N ASP A 467 -11.52 -10.86 55.28
CA ASP A 467 -12.77 -10.17 55.57
C ASP A 467 -13.78 -10.38 54.44
N VAL A 468 -13.33 -10.34 53.19
CA VAL A 468 -14.18 -10.66 52.02
C VAL A 468 -14.71 -12.10 52.08
N PHE A 469 -13.86 -13.06 52.44
CA PHE A 469 -14.25 -14.45 52.67
C PHE A 469 -15.29 -14.58 53.78
N LYS A 470 -15.04 -13.93 54.92
CA LYS A 470 -15.92 -13.94 56.10
C LYS A 470 -17.29 -13.37 55.77
N ASP A 471 -17.34 -12.22 55.08
CA ASP A 471 -18.61 -11.61 54.68
C ASP A 471 -19.35 -12.47 53.65
N LYS A 472 -18.62 -13.14 52.75
CA LYS A 472 -19.24 -14.11 51.85
C LYS A 472 -19.88 -15.28 52.60
N CYS A 473 -19.19 -15.81 53.60
CA CYS A 473 -19.71 -16.86 54.46
C CYS A 473 -21.00 -16.42 55.16
N LYS A 474 -21.06 -15.19 55.69
CA LYS A 474 -22.30 -14.65 56.30
C LYS A 474 -23.47 -14.64 55.31
N LEU A 475 -23.25 -14.17 54.08
CA LEU A 475 -24.30 -14.15 53.05
C LEU A 475 -24.82 -15.56 52.72
N ILE A 476 -23.92 -16.55 52.65
CA ILE A 476 -24.30 -17.95 52.43
C ILE A 476 -25.12 -18.48 53.62
N TYR A 477 -24.66 -18.20 54.85
CA TYR A 477 -25.36 -18.61 56.06
C TYR A 477 -26.77 -18.00 56.17
N CYS A 478 -26.93 -16.72 55.87
CA CYS A 478 -28.24 -16.06 55.88
C CYS A 478 -29.23 -16.68 54.87
N ASN A 479 -28.72 -17.22 53.77
CA ASN A 479 -29.52 -17.84 52.71
C ASN A 479 -29.56 -19.39 52.80
N LYS A 480 -29.03 -19.99 53.88
CA LYS A 480 -28.91 -21.46 54.02
C LYS A 480 -30.24 -22.21 53.89
N GLY A 481 -31.33 -21.61 54.38
CA GLY A 481 -32.67 -22.22 54.33
C GLY A 481 -33.16 -22.51 52.91
N HIS A 482 -32.76 -21.68 51.93
CA HIS A 482 -33.08 -21.93 50.52
C HIS A 482 -32.37 -23.18 49.98
N VAL A 483 -31.14 -23.44 50.41
CA VAL A 483 -30.31 -24.56 49.92
C VAL A 483 -30.81 -25.90 50.45
N TYR A 484 -31.21 -25.97 51.71
CA TYR A 484 -31.70 -27.21 52.33
C TYR A 484 -33.00 -27.76 51.71
N ASN A 485 -33.76 -26.93 50.98
CA ASN A 485 -34.94 -27.38 50.23
C ASN A 485 -34.59 -28.21 48.99
N ILE A 486 -33.31 -28.29 48.61
CA ILE A 486 -32.84 -29.05 47.45
C ILE A 486 -32.50 -30.47 47.91
N LYS A 487 -33.36 -31.44 47.58
CA LYS A 487 -33.09 -32.88 47.79
C LYS A 487 -31.87 -33.29 46.96
N ASN A 488 -30.71 -33.50 47.61
CA ASN A 488 -29.53 -34.01 46.94
C ASN A 488 -28.82 -35.04 47.81
N GLU A 489 -28.50 -36.19 47.22
CA GLU A 489 -27.71 -37.23 47.88
C GLU A 489 -26.29 -36.73 48.11
N GLU A 490 -25.75 -36.98 49.31
CA GLU A 490 -24.39 -36.63 49.70
C GLU A 490 -23.38 -37.22 48.71
N THR A 491 -22.87 -36.40 47.81
CA THR A 491 -21.92 -36.84 46.81
C THR A 491 -20.76 -35.87 46.73
N CYS A 492 -19.73 -36.10 47.55
CA CYS A 492 -18.39 -35.55 47.29
C CYS A 492 -17.61 -36.51 46.37
N LYS A 493 -18.15 -36.77 45.17
CA LYS A 493 -17.51 -37.64 44.18
C LYS A 493 -16.60 -36.82 43.27
N ILE A 494 -15.29 -36.91 43.50
CA ILE A 494 -14.31 -36.43 42.51
C ILE A 494 -14.43 -37.36 41.31
N VAL A 495 -15.07 -36.89 40.24
CA VAL A 495 -15.16 -37.64 38.99
C VAL A 495 -13.76 -37.73 38.36
N LYS A 496 -13.09 -38.89 38.52
CA LYS A 496 -11.90 -39.22 37.72
C LYS A 496 -12.36 -39.31 36.26
N SER A 497 -11.74 -38.51 35.42
CA SER A 497 -12.43 -37.86 34.32
C SER A 497 -12.44 -38.62 32.99
N ASN A 498 -13.60 -38.60 32.33
CA ASN A 498 -13.76 -38.70 30.87
C ASN A 498 -13.22 -37.45 30.13
N LYS A 499 -12.18 -36.79 30.64
CA LYS A 499 -11.61 -35.60 29.98
C LYS A 499 -10.86 -36.05 28.75
N LYS A 500 -11.01 -35.29 27.66
CA LYS A 500 -10.18 -35.50 26.48
C LYS A 500 -8.70 -35.39 26.83
N THR A 501 -7.90 -36.30 26.28
CA THR A 501 -6.45 -36.32 26.47
C THR A 501 -5.81 -35.08 25.83
N SER A 502 -4.54 -34.84 26.13
CA SER A 502 -3.79 -33.73 25.52
C SER A 502 -3.67 -33.91 24.00
N GLU A 503 -3.47 -35.16 23.57
CA GLU A 503 -3.35 -35.58 22.18
C GLU A 503 -4.66 -35.35 21.43
N GLU A 504 -5.79 -35.80 21.98
CA GLU A 504 -7.11 -35.60 21.38
C GLU A 504 -7.43 -34.10 21.21
N LYS A 505 -7.15 -33.28 22.22
CA LYS A 505 -7.35 -31.83 22.14
C LYS A 505 -6.49 -31.20 21.04
N THR A 506 -5.24 -31.65 20.93
CA THR A 506 -4.30 -31.18 19.91
C THR A 506 -4.79 -31.55 18.52
N GLU A 507 -5.27 -32.77 18.34
CA GLU A 507 -5.77 -33.26 17.05
C GLU A 507 -7.05 -32.54 16.61
N ILE A 508 -8.02 -32.40 17.52
CA ILE A 508 -9.24 -31.60 17.27
C ILE A 508 -8.87 -30.15 16.89
N ALA A 509 -7.89 -29.55 17.58
CA ALA A 509 -7.45 -28.20 17.27
C ALA A 509 -6.76 -28.10 15.90
N LYS A 510 -5.98 -29.11 15.49
CA LYS A 510 -5.38 -29.18 14.15
C LYS A 510 -6.44 -29.27 13.07
N ILE A 511 -7.39 -30.21 13.20
CA ILE A 511 -8.50 -30.39 12.24
C ILE A 511 -9.31 -29.09 12.13
N LYS A 512 -9.65 -28.46 13.26
CA LYS A 512 -10.38 -27.19 13.27
C LYS A 512 -9.60 -26.08 12.54
N LYS A 513 -8.30 -25.95 12.80
CA LYS A 513 -7.44 -24.97 12.11
C LYS A 513 -7.36 -25.24 10.61
N GLN A 514 -7.26 -26.50 10.19
CA GLN A 514 -7.25 -26.87 8.77
C GLN A 514 -8.56 -26.48 8.07
N LYS A 515 -9.72 -26.81 8.68
CA LYS A 515 -11.03 -26.39 8.17
C LYS A 515 -11.15 -24.87 8.05
N GLN A 516 -10.74 -24.13 9.07
CA GLN A 516 -10.75 -22.66 9.06
C GLN A 516 -9.84 -22.07 7.95
N ARG A 517 -8.68 -22.68 7.72
CA ARG A 517 -7.74 -22.29 6.65
C ARG A 517 -8.33 -22.54 5.27
N ALA A 518 -9.02 -23.67 5.06
CA ALA A 518 -9.70 -23.98 3.81
C ALA A 518 -10.82 -22.98 3.51
N VAL A 519 -11.71 -22.74 4.49
CA VAL A 519 -12.80 -21.76 4.37
C VAL A 519 -12.26 -20.35 4.12
N MET A 520 -11.12 -19.99 4.71
CA MET A 520 -10.49 -18.69 4.44
C MET A 520 -10.04 -18.55 2.99
N ARG A 521 -9.41 -19.60 2.41
CA ARG A 521 -8.98 -19.57 1.00
C ARG A 521 -10.18 -19.45 0.07
N GLU A 522 -11.20 -20.27 0.29
CA GLU A 522 -12.44 -20.25 -0.50
C GLU A 522 -13.10 -18.86 -0.45
N ARG A 523 -13.28 -18.32 0.75
CA ARG A 523 -13.90 -17.01 0.96
C ARG A 523 -13.16 -15.88 0.24
N TYR A 524 -11.84 -15.82 0.31
CA TYR A 524 -11.07 -14.76 -0.36
C TYR A 524 -10.86 -15.00 -1.86
N GLY A 525 -11.01 -16.25 -2.32
CA GLY A 525 -11.02 -16.60 -3.74
C GLY A 525 -12.33 -16.22 -4.45
N ASP A 526 -13.43 -16.05 -3.71
CA ASP A 526 -14.73 -15.65 -4.26
C ASP A 526 -14.78 -14.13 -4.58
N GLU A 527 -14.97 -13.81 -5.86
CA GLU A 527 -15.11 -12.45 -6.36
C GLU A 527 -16.35 -11.74 -5.81
N THR A 528 -17.45 -12.46 -5.60
CA THR A 528 -18.70 -11.88 -5.10
C THR A 528 -18.52 -11.43 -3.65
N TYR A 529 -17.92 -12.28 -2.82
CA TYR A 529 -17.54 -11.92 -1.45
C TYR A 529 -16.59 -10.72 -1.41
N LYS A 530 -15.56 -10.69 -2.27
CA LYS A 530 -14.59 -9.57 -2.29
C LYS A 530 -15.26 -8.24 -2.59
N LYS A 531 -16.17 -8.19 -3.58
CA LYS A 531 -16.94 -6.98 -3.93
C LYS A 531 -17.86 -6.56 -2.79
N MET A 532 -18.69 -7.47 -2.28
CA MET A 532 -19.60 -7.23 -1.17
C MET A 532 -18.85 -6.69 0.06
N ARG A 533 -17.72 -7.31 0.42
CA ARG A 533 -16.93 -6.89 1.59
C ARG A 533 -16.24 -5.54 1.38
N ALA A 534 -15.81 -5.23 0.17
CA ALA A 534 -15.23 -3.92 -0.15
C ALA A 534 -16.27 -2.79 -0.01
N GLU A 535 -17.50 -3.04 -0.46
CA GLU A 535 -18.64 -2.13 -0.30
C GLU A 535 -19.03 -1.94 1.16
N GLU A 536 -19.10 -3.04 1.93
CA GLU A 536 -19.37 -3.01 3.38
C GLU A 536 -18.32 -2.13 4.09
N ILE A 537 -17.03 -2.35 3.83
CA ILE A 537 -15.94 -1.55 4.42
C ILE A 537 -16.10 -0.06 4.06
N ALA A 538 -16.44 0.25 2.81
CA ALA A 538 -16.64 1.63 2.37
C ALA A 538 -17.89 2.28 2.98
N SER A 539 -18.96 1.51 3.20
CA SER A 539 -20.18 1.97 3.87
C SER A 539 -19.93 2.28 5.35
N THR A 540 -19.28 1.37 6.06
CA THR A 540 -18.96 1.54 7.49
C THR A 540 -18.11 2.79 7.72
N ARG A 541 -17.09 3.02 6.88
CA ARG A 541 -16.26 4.23 6.97
C ARG A 541 -17.07 5.50 6.75
N ARG A 542 -17.99 5.51 5.78
CA ARG A 542 -18.88 6.66 5.54
C ARG A 542 -19.75 6.94 6.76
N ASN A 543 -20.35 5.89 7.35
CA ASN A 543 -21.19 6.01 8.53
C ASN A 543 -20.40 6.49 9.76
N THR A 544 -19.19 5.98 9.99
CA THR A 544 -18.34 6.44 11.10
C THR A 544 -18.02 7.92 10.97
N LYS A 545 -17.67 8.39 9.76
CA LYS A 545 -17.41 9.82 9.53
C LYS A 545 -18.65 10.69 9.72
N MET A 546 -19.82 10.23 9.29
CA MET A 546 -21.07 10.97 9.50
C MET A 546 -21.42 11.11 10.98
N ASN A 547 -21.00 10.17 11.83
CA ASN A 547 -21.20 10.24 13.28
C ASN A 547 -20.11 11.04 14.02
N GLU A 548 -19.03 11.42 13.33
CA GLU A 548 -17.91 12.22 13.87
C GLU A 548 -18.04 13.71 13.49
N VAL A 549 -18.94 14.06 12.57
CA VAL A 549 -19.34 15.43 12.18
C VAL A 549 -20.62 15.79 12.90
#